data_AF-A0A4Y9JSL0-F1
#
_entry.id   AF-A0A4Y9JSL0-F1
#
_cell.length_a   1.000
_cell.length_b   1.000
_cell.length_c   1.000
_cell.angle_alpha   90.00
_cell.angle_beta   90.00
_cell.angle_gamma   90.00
#
_symmetry.space_group_name_H-M   'P 1'
#
loop_
_entity.id
_entity.type
_entity.pdbx_description
1 polymer ?
#
loop_
_entity_poly.entity_id
_entity_poly.type
_entity_poly.pdbx_seq_one_letter_code
_entity_poly.pdbx_strand_id
1 'polypeptide(L)'
;MSEISSVVTAVCAVLGVIGGFVVWMNNIIQSRMPACHFTVFRVLSSRIYRVTLYPKRIKHVYLLENIQSSYPLYAQFKGVDILGRGDVQLIDELNKENLGIVIQSCYQQLEKEPIIEFFIDLKGYQKPIYSMRLLFKSEHFPFRWGKPVNIAIDTKEAT
;
A
#
# COMPACT_ATOMS: atom_id res chain seq x y z
N MET A 1 19.60 -33.78 40.43
CA MET A 1 20.06 -32.52 39.80
C MET A 1 20.31 -32.63 38.28
N SER A 2 20.52 -33.81 37.69
CA SER A 2 20.76 -33.95 36.23
C SER A 2 19.51 -33.80 35.35
N GLU A 3 18.35 -34.25 35.81
CA GLU A 3 17.11 -34.22 35.00
C GLU A 3 16.63 -32.80 34.69
N ILE A 4 16.68 -31.90 35.68
CA ILE A 4 16.29 -30.49 35.50
C ILE A 4 17.19 -29.80 34.46
N SER A 5 18.50 -30.08 34.47
CA SER A 5 19.43 -29.53 33.47
C SER A 5 19.10 -30.03 32.07
N SER A 6 18.73 -31.31 31.91
CA SER A 6 18.39 -31.88 30.61
C SER A 6 17.08 -31.32 30.03
N VAL A 7 16.09 -31.05 30.88
CA VAL A 7 14.81 -30.45 30.47
C VAL A 7 15.01 -29.01 30.00
N VAL A 8 15.80 -28.21 30.73
CA VAL A 8 16.09 -26.83 30.34
C VAL A 8 16.85 -26.79 29.00
N THR A 9 17.84 -27.66 28.80
CA THR A 9 18.56 -27.75 27.51
C THR A 9 17.64 -28.16 26.36
N ALA A 10 16.72 -29.10 26.58
CA ALA A 10 15.75 -29.51 25.57
C ALA A 10 14.80 -28.36 25.20
N VAL A 11 14.30 -27.60 26.19
CA VAL A 11 13.44 -26.43 25.96
C VAL A 11 14.19 -25.35 25.16
N CYS A 12 15.43 -25.05 25.50
CA CYS A 12 16.24 -24.08 24.75
C CYS A 12 16.50 -24.54 23.30
N ALA A 13 16.75 -25.82 23.07
CA ALA A 13 16.92 -26.37 21.72
C ALA A 13 15.64 -26.23 20.89
N VAL A 14 14.48 -26.55 21.47
CA VAL A 14 13.17 -26.40 20.80
C VAL A 14 12.88 -24.93 20.48
N LEU A 15 13.12 -24.01 21.42
CA LEU A 15 12.96 -22.58 21.20
C LEU A 15 13.92 -22.05 20.13
N GLY A 16 15.16 -22.55 20.09
CA GLY A 16 16.14 -22.21 19.06
C GLY A 16 15.69 -22.63 17.66
N VAL A 17 15.16 -23.85 17.52
CA VAL A 17 14.63 -24.36 16.25
C VAL A 17 13.40 -23.57 15.80
N ILE A 18 12.46 -23.30 16.71
CA ILE A 18 11.26 -22.50 16.41
C ILE A 18 11.66 -21.07 16.01
N GLY A 19 12.56 -20.43 16.76
CA GLY A 19 13.06 -19.11 16.45
C GLY A 19 13.73 -19.05 15.07
N GLY A 20 14.61 -20.02 14.77
CA GLY A 20 15.25 -20.14 13.46
C GLY A 20 14.25 -20.32 12.32
N PHE A 21 13.23 -21.17 12.52
CA PHE A 21 12.17 -21.39 11.55
C PHE A 21 11.34 -20.12 11.28
N VAL A 22 10.99 -19.37 12.33
CA VAL A 22 10.24 -18.11 12.21
C VAL A 22 11.04 -17.07 11.41
N VAL A 23 12.33 -16.91 11.71
CA VAL A 23 13.21 -15.97 10.98
C VAL A 23 13.35 -16.38 9.51
N TRP A 24 13.55 -17.67 9.24
CA TRP A 24 13.63 -18.20 7.88
C TRP A 24 12.33 -17.95 7.10
N MET A 25 11.18 -18.25 7.69
CA MET A 25 9.88 -17.96 7.09
C MET A 25 9.68 -16.47 6.82
N ASN A 26 10.04 -15.60 7.76
CA ASN A 26 9.91 -14.16 7.60
C ASN A 26 10.77 -13.64 6.43
N ASN A 27 12.01 -14.14 6.29
CA ASN A 27 12.89 -13.80 5.17
C ASN A 27 12.29 -14.22 3.82
N ILE A 28 11.71 -15.42 3.73
CA ILE A 28 11.03 -15.88 2.52
C ILE A 28 9.85 -14.97 2.19
N ILE A 29 9.00 -14.66 3.17
CA ILE A 29 7.83 -13.80 2.96
C ILE A 29 8.25 -12.41 2.50
N GLN A 30 9.27 -11.81 3.14
CA GLN A 30 9.79 -10.49 2.77
C GLN A 30 10.37 -10.48 1.35
N SER A 31 11.12 -11.52 0.97
CA SER A 31 11.70 -11.62 -0.38
C SER A 31 10.64 -11.69 -1.50
N ARG A 32 9.43 -12.13 -1.15
CA ARG A 32 8.27 -12.28 -2.05
C ARG A 32 7.24 -11.18 -1.86
N MET A 33 7.49 -10.21 -0.99
CA MET A 33 6.52 -9.17 -0.70
C MET A 33 6.55 -8.12 -1.83
N PRO A 34 5.40 -7.76 -2.43
CA PRO A 34 5.36 -6.68 -3.41
C PRO A 34 5.78 -5.37 -2.75
N ALA A 35 6.57 -4.56 -3.44
CA ALA A 35 6.96 -3.23 -2.99
C ALA A 35 6.23 -2.18 -3.83
N CYS A 36 5.69 -1.16 -3.18
CA CYS A 36 4.98 -0.07 -3.86
C CYS A 36 5.46 1.23 -3.24
N HIS A 37 6.10 2.07 -4.06
CA HIS A 37 6.41 3.44 -3.68
C HIS A 37 5.20 4.31 -4.00
N PHE A 38 5.04 5.41 -3.27
CA PHE A 38 3.95 6.34 -3.54
C PHE A 38 4.39 7.76 -3.25
N THR A 39 3.80 8.68 -4.01
CA THR A 39 3.92 10.12 -3.77
C THR A 39 2.54 10.68 -3.50
N VAL A 40 2.48 11.61 -2.56
CA VAL A 40 1.24 12.29 -2.20
C VAL A 40 1.44 13.79 -2.38
N PHE A 41 0.55 14.41 -3.15
CA PHE A 41 0.58 15.85 -3.39
C PHE A 41 -0.79 16.44 -3.10
N ARG A 42 -0.81 17.54 -2.34
CA ARG A 42 -2.03 18.32 -2.14
C ARG A 42 -2.37 19.04 -3.44
N VAL A 43 -3.62 18.94 -3.89
CA VAL A 43 -4.10 19.66 -5.08
C VAL A 43 -4.41 21.10 -4.67
N LEU A 44 -3.50 22.03 -5.00
CA LEU A 44 -3.62 23.46 -4.67
C LEU A 44 -3.84 23.66 -3.15
N SER A 45 -4.67 24.64 -2.76
CA SER A 45 -5.06 24.88 -1.37
C SER A 45 -6.25 24.02 -0.90
N SER A 46 -6.66 23.00 -1.66
CA SER A 46 -7.85 22.19 -1.34
C SER A 46 -7.57 21.10 -0.29
N ARG A 47 -8.60 20.40 0.19
CA ARG A 47 -8.47 19.19 1.04
C ARG A 47 -8.33 17.91 0.21
N ILE A 48 -8.07 18.04 -1.09
CA ILE A 48 -7.94 16.95 -2.03
C ILE A 48 -6.46 16.60 -2.19
N TYR A 49 -6.16 15.32 -2.08
CA TYR A 49 -4.82 14.78 -2.24
C TYR A 49 -4.76 13.88 -3.47
N ARG A 50 -3.78 14.13 -4.34
CA ARG A 50 -3.37 13.24 -5.43
C ARG A 50 -2.41 12.20 -4.87
N VAL A 51 -2.74 10.94 -5.06
CA VAL A 51 -1.90 9.81 -4.68
C VAL A 51 -1.48 9.10 -5.95
N THR A 52 -0.18 9.05 -6.18
CA THR A 52 0.42 8.34 -7.32
C THR A 52 1.23 7.17 -6.79
N LEU A 53 0.89 5.96 -7.23
CA LEU A 53 1.55 4.72 -6.86
C LEU A 53 2.51 4.28 -7.97
N TYR A 54 3.71 3.90 -7.55
CA TYR A 54 4.78 3.35 -8.37
C TYR A 54 5.07 1.93 -7.89
N PRO A 55 4.34 0.92 -8.41
CA PRO A 55 4.60 -0.46 -8.07
C PRO A 55 6.00 -0.87 -8.53
N LYS A 56 6.84 -1.32 -7.60
CA LYS A 56 8.17 -1.84 -7.92
C LYS A 56 8.02 -3.27 -8.43
N ARG A 57 8.47 -3.48 -9.66
CA ARG A 57 8.50 -4.82 -10.26
C ARG A 57 9.47 -5.72 -9.51
N ILE A 58 9.04 -6.94 -9.24
CA ILE A 58 9.86 -8.00 -8.64
C ILE A 58 9.76 -9.27 -9.49
N LYS A 59 10.38 -10.37 -9.06
CA LYS A 59 10.45 -11.60 -9.86
C LYS A 59 9.09 -12.27 -10.13
N HIS A 60 8.05 -11.90 -9.39
CA HIS A 60 6.72 -12.49 -9.47
C HIS A 60 5.71 -11.47 -9.98
N VAL A 61 4.65 -11.96 -10.63
CA VAL A 61 3.50 -11.15 -11.05
C VAL A 61 2.54 -10.97 -9.87
N TYR A 62 1.99 -9.76 -9.74
CA TYR A 62 0.99 -9.43 -8.74
C TYR A 62 -0.18 -8.67 -9.37
N LEU A 63 -1.37 -8.90 -8.83
CA LEU A 63 -2.57 -8.17 -9.11
C LEU A 63 -2.88 -7.25 -7.93
N LEU A 64 -3.08 -5.95 -8.19
CA LEU A 64 -3.74 -5.07 -7.22
C LEU A 64 -5.24 -5.36 -7.27
N GLU A 65 -5.73 -6.15 -6.32
CA GLU A 65 -7.13 -6.57 -6.27
C GLU A 65 -8.01 -5.45 -5.72
N ASN A 66 -7.58 -4.81 -4.64
CA ASN A 66 -8.43 -3.85 -3.91
C ASN A 66 -7.62 -2.76 -3.23
N ILE A 67 -8.22 -1.57 -3.13
CA ILE A 67 -7.76 -0.48 -2.28
C ILE A 67 -8.75 -0.25 -1.13
N GLN A 68 -8.37 -0.67 0.07
CA GLN A 68 -9.14 -0.43 1.30
C GLN A 68 -8.93 1.00 1.77
N SER A 69 -9.95 1.83 1.56
CA SER A 69 -10.00 3.25 1.92
C SER A 69 -11.35 3.53 2.59
N SER A 70 -11.37 4.28 3.69
CA SER A 70 -12.63 4.68 4.35
C SER A 70 -13.32 5.85 3.64
N TYR A 71 -12.58 6.60 2.84
CA TYR A 71 -13.11 7.66 1.98
C TYR A 71 -13.20 7.18 0.51
N PRO A 72 -14.12 7.76 -0.28
CA PRO A 72 -14.19 7.50 -1.71
C PRO A 72 -12.88 7.93 -2.40
N LEU A 73 -12.53 7.19 -3.45
CA LEU A 73 -11.36 7.46 -4.28
C LEU A 73 -11.86 7.81 -5.67
N TYR A 74 -11.20 8.73 -6.36
CA TYR A 74 -11.64 9.22 -7.66
C TYR A 74 -10.52 9.09 -8.68
N ALA A 75 -10.87 8.78 -9.93
CA ALA A 75 -9.88 8.65 -10.99
C ALA A 75 -9.42 10.01 -11.52
N GLN A 76 -10.26 11.05 -11.43
CA GLN A 76 -10.01 12.35 -12.03
C GLN A 76 -10.54 13.49 -11.16
N PHE A 77 -10.04 14.70 -11.41
CA PHE A 77 -10.66 15.94 -10.96
C PHE A 77 -10.80 16.91 -12.15
N LYS A 78 -11.83 17.75 -12.13
CA LYS A 78 -12.05 18.86 -13.07
C LYS A 78 -12.33 20.16 -12.30
N GLY A 79 -12.47 21.26 -13.03
CA GLY A 79 -12.95 22.53 -12.48
C GLY A 79 -11.86 23.52 -12.09
N VAL A 80 -10.63 23.35 -12.60
CA VAL A 80 -9.55 24.30 -12.38
C VAL A 80 -8.98 24.80 -13.71
N ASP A 81 -8.93 26.13 -13.88
CA ASP A 81 -8.17 26.82 -14.93
C ASP A 81 -6.64 26.62 -14.73
N ILE A 82 -5.86 26.82 -15.78
CA ILE A 82 -4.38 26.89 -15.80
C ILE A 82 -3.85 27.82 -14.69
N LEU A 83 -4.62 28.86 -14.33
CA LEU A 83 -4.31 29.81 -13.26
C LEU A 83 -4.77 29.36 -11.86
N GLY A 84 -5.30 28.15 -11.69
CA GLY A 84 -5.78 27.65 -10.39
C GLY A 84 -7.16 28.18 -9.99
N ARG A 85 -7.91 28.82 -10.90
CA ARG A 85 -9.21 29.44 -10.63
C ARG A 85 -10.36 28.47 -10.96
N GLY A 86 -11.27 28.27 -10.02
CA GLY A 86 -12.47 27.43 -10.18
C GLY A 86 -12.67 26.45 -9.02
N ASP A 87 -13.88 25.91 -8.91
CA ASP A 87 -14.25 24.93 -7.88
C ASP A 87 -13.77 23.54 -8.30
N VAL A 88 -12.86 22.95 -7.51
CA VAL A 88 -12.36 21.59 -7.75
C VAL A 88 -13.49 20.58 -7.54
N GLN A 89 -13.79 19.80 -8.58
CA GLN A 89 -14.77 18.71 -8.55
C GLN A 89 -14.08 17.38 -8.83
N LEU A 90 -14.31 16.40 -7.97
CA LEU A 90 -13.84 15.03 -8.16
C LEU A 90 -14.86 14.25 -9.00
N ILE A 91 -14.38 13.53 -10.01
CA ILE A 91 -15.22 12.85 -10.98
C ILE A 91 -14.73 11.40 -11.11
N ASP A 92 -15.67 10.51 -11.43
CA ASP A 92 -15.45 9.08 -11.64
C ASP A 92 -14.90 8.39 -10.38
N GLU A 93 -15.82 8.04 -9.47
CA GLU A 93 -15.45 7.24 -8.30
C GLU A 93 -14.83 5.91 -8.76
N LEU A 94 -13.65 5.64 -8.23
CA LEU A 94 -12.86 4.47 -8.55
C LEU A 94 -13.54 3.23 -7.94
N ASN A 95 -13.85 2.23 -8.78
CA ASN A 95 -14.30 0.94 -8.27
C ASN A 95 -13.15 0.24 -7.53
N LYS A 96 -13.18 0.31 -6.20
CA LYS A 96 -12.13 -0.21 -5.30
C LYS A 96 -12.00 -1.74 -5.33
N GLU A 97 -13.02 -2.48 -5.76
CA GLU A 97 -13.05 -3.94 -5.66
C GLU A 97 -12.58 -4.67 -6.92
N ASN A 98 -12.59 -3.99 -8.08
CA ASN A 98 -12.29 -4.59 -9.38
C ASN A 98 -11.24 -3.75 -10.16
N LEU A 99 -10.14 -3.38 -9.49
CA LEU A 99 -9.09 -2.59 -10.15
C LEU A 99 -8.37 -3.39 -11.23
N GLY A 100 -8.12 -4.68 -10.98
CA GLY A 100 -7.56 -5.58 -12.00
C GLY A 100 -6.16 -5.20 -12.51
N ILE A 101 -5.42 -4.35 -11.78
CA ILE A 101 -4.15 -3.80 -12.28
C ILE A 101 -3.05 -4.83 -12.08
N VAL A 102 -2.56 -5.37 -13.20
CA VAL A 102 -1.48 -6.37 -13.22
C VAL A 102 -0.12 -5.68 -13.17
N ILE A 103 0.63 -5.95 -12.11
CA ILE A 103 2.02 -5.59 -11.96
C ILE A 103 2.86 -6.75 -12.48
N GLN A 104 3.40 -6.55 -13.68
CA GLN A 104 4.26 -7.52 -14.34
C GLN A 104 5.59 -7.72 -13.61
N SER A 105 6.20 -8.87 -13.88
CA SER A 105 7.50 -9.20 -13.30
C SER A 105 8.62 -8.32 -13.85
N CYS A 106 9.74 -8.25 -13.14
CA CYS A 106 10.94 -7.53 -13.60
C CYS A 106 11.62 -8.17 -14.83
N TYR A 107 11.24 -9.40 -15.19
CA TYR A 107 11.77 -10.10 -16.37
C TYR A 107 11.01 -9.77 -17.66
N GLN A 108 9.85 -9.13 -17.55
CA GLN A 108 9.05 -8.72 -18.71
C GLN A 108 9.48 -7.34 -19.18
N GLN A 109 9.68 -7.17 -20.49
CA GLN A 109 9.87 -5.85 -21.10
C GLN A 109 8.52 -5.15 -21.22
N LEU A 110 8.48 -3.89 -20.78
CA LEU A 110 7.29 -3.05 -20.83
C LEU A 110 7.64 -1.77 -21.57
N GLU A 111 6.73 -1.32 -22.44
CA GLU A 111 6.83 -0.02 -23.10
C GLU A 111 6.57 1.14 -22.13
N LYS A 112 5.73 0.92 -21.11
CA LYS A 112 5.39 1.92 -20.08
C LYS A 112 5.28 1.26 -18.71
N GLU A 113 5.76 1.94 -17.68
CA GLU A 113 5.57 1.48 -16.30
C GLU A 113 4.12 1.70 -15.85
N PRO A 114 3.51 0.74 -15.13
CA PRO A 114 2.16 0.88 -14.62
C PRO A 114 2.16 1.90 -13.48
N ILE A 115 1.76 3.13 -13.78
CA ILE A 115 1.53 4.19 -12.78
C ILE A 115 0.04 4.19 -12.45
N ILE A 116 -0.29 4.13 -11.16
CA ILE A 116 -1.68 4.16 -10.69
C ILE A 116 -1.89 5.49 -10.00
N GLU A 117 -2.87 6.26 -10.46
CA GLU A 117 -3.17 7.55 -9.90
C GLU A 117 -4.64 7.64 -9.50
N PHE A 118 -4.88 8.21 -8.32
CA PHE A 118 -6.21 8.52 -7.85
C PHE A 118 -6.18 9.71 -6.88
N PHE A 119 -7.37 10.24 -6.64
CA PHE A 119 -7.62 11.43 -5.83
C PHE A 119 -8.52 11.07 -4.66
N ILE A 120 -8.29 11.72 -3.53
CA ILE A 120 -9.07 11.52 -2.31
C ILE A 120 -9.38 12.88 -1.69
N ASP A 121 -10.65 13.12 -1.39
CA ASP A 121 -11.06 14.27 -0.58
C ASP A 121 -11.07 13.87 0.90
N LEU A 122 -10.21 14.51 1.69
CA LEU A 122 -10.11 14.30 3.12
C LEU A 122 -10.81 15.41 3.91
N LYS A 123 -11.79 16.09 3.31
CA LYS A 123 -12.66 17.04 4.00
C LYS A 123 -13.32 16.38 5.22
N GLY A 124 -13.20 17.05 6.37
CA GLY A 124 -13.75 16.56 7.64
C GLY A 124 -12.91 15.50 8.35
N TYR A 125 -11.78 15.06 7.77
CA TYR A 125 -10.85 14.18 8.48
C TYR A 125 -9.97 14.98 9.45
N GLN A 126 -10.00 14.61 10.74
CA GLN A 126 -9.40 15.40 11.82
C GLN A 126 -8.03 14.87 12.30
N LYS A 127 -7.66 13.63 11.94
CA LYS A 127 -6.38 13.05 12.38
C LYS A 127 -5.24 13.54 11.47
N PRO A 128 -4.00 13.62 11.99
CA PRO A 128 -2.85 14.13 11.22
C PRO A 128 -2.38 13.17 10.12
N ILE A 129 -2.74 11.88 10.19
CA ILE A 129 -2.36 10.87 9.20
C ILE A 129 -3.59 10.08 8.82
N TYR A 130 -3.92 10.08 7.52
CA TYR A 130 -4.88 9.17 6.93
C TYR A 130 -4.16 7.94 6.38
N SER A 131 -4.63 6.74 6.72
CA SER A 131 -4.04 5.49 6.27
C SER A 131 -5.04 4.69 5.44
N MET A 132 -4.59 4.25 4.27
CA MET A 132 -5.31 3.31 3.41
C MET A 132 -4.43 2.07 3.16
N ARG A 133 -5.02 0.99 2.64
CA ARG A 133 -4.30 -0.27 2.42
C ARG A 133 -4.52 -0.80 1.01
N LEU A 134 -3.42 -1.03 0.30
CA LEU A 134 -3.39 -1.69 -1.00
C LEU A 134 -3.32 -3.21 -0.79
N LEU A 135 -4.22 -3.95 -1.43
CA LEU A 135 -4.26 -5.41 -1.36
C LEU A 135 -3.72 -6.03 -2.66
N PHE A 136 -2.57 -6.67 -2.54
CA PHE A 136 -1.93 -7.40 -3.63
C PHE A 136 -2.12 -8.90 -3.49
N LYS A 137 -2.38 -9.56 -4.61
CA LYS A 137 -2.37 -11.02 -4.71
C LYS A 137 -1.38 -11.44 -5.78
N SER A 138 -0.61 -12.49 -5.52
CA SER A 138 0.21 -13.10 -6.56
C SER A 138 -0.54 -14.28 -7.17
N GLU A 139 -0.31 -14.55 -8.45
CA GLU A 139 -0.76 -15.79 -9.07
C GLU A 139 0.01 -17.01 -8.54
N HIS A 140 1.23 -16.80 -8.02
CA HIS A 140 2.11 -17.89 -7.59
C HIS A 140 1.96 -18.27 -6.11
N PHE A 141 1.24 -17.47 -5.31
CA PHE A 141 1.15 -17.67 -3.86
C PHE A 141 -0.29 -17.49 -3.37
N PRO A 142 -0.75 -18.31 -2.41
CA PRO A 142 -2.12 -18.24 -1.90
C PRO A 142 -2.36 -17.04 -0.96
N PHE A 143 -1.30 -16.37 -0.53
CA PHE A 143 -1.37 -15.28 0.45
C PHE A 143 -1.62 -13.92 -0.22
N ARG A 144 -2.32 -13.04 0.49
CA ARG A 144 -2.51 -11.63 0.12
C ARG A 144 -1.60 -10.73 0.93
N TRP A 145 -1.06 -9.71 0.30
CA TRP A 145 -0.24 -8.70 0.96
C TRP A 145 -1.00 -7.38 1.07
N GLY A 146 -1.14 -6.89 2.30
CA GLY A 146 -1.60 -5.54 2.58
C GLY A 146 -0.44 -4.57 2.70
N LYS A 147 -0.40 -3.54 1.86
CA LYS A 147 0.57 -2.45 1.98
C LYS A 147 -0.11 -1.16 2.42
N PRO A 148 0.33 -0.55 3.53
CA PRO A 148 -0.22 0.72 3.96
C PRO A 148 0.27 1.84 3.04
N VAL A 149 -0.60 2.80 2.78
CA VAL A 149 -0.29 4.11 2.20
C VAL A 149 -0.74 5.14 3.21
N ASN A 150 0.18 5.98 3.64
CA ASN A 150 -0.05 6.98 4.68
C ASN A 150 0.02 8.37 4.06
N ILE A 151 -1.05 9.14 4.24
CA ILE A 151 -1.19 10.51 3.79
C ILE A 151 -1.08 11.40 5.02
N ALA A 152 -0.01 12.18 5.10
CA ALA A 152 0.10 13.23 6.10
C ALA A 152 -0.83 14.39 5.72
N ILE A 153 -1.61 14.86 6.68
CA ILE A 153 -2.59 15.93 6.50
C ILE A 153 -2.08 17.14 7.25
N ASP A 154 -1.96 18.26 6.54
CA ASP A 154 -1.67 19.54 7.16
C ASP A 154 -2.90 20.00 7.96
N THR A 155 -2.87 19.77 9.29
CA THR A 155 -3.91 20.20 10.23
C THR A 155 -3.77 21.67 10.65
N LYS A 156 -2.91 22.46 10.01
CA LYS A 156 -2.58 23.85 10.40
C LYS A 156 -3.69 24.90 10.19
N GLU A 157 -4.90 24.53 9.80
CA GLU A 157 -6.02 25.46 9.58
C GLU A 157 -7.20 25.14 10.51
N ALA A 158 -6.94 25.02 11.81
CA ALA A 158 -7.97 24.94 12.83
C ALA A 158 -7.59 25.82 14.03
N THR A 159 -7.34 27.10 13.76
CA THR A 159 -7.38 28.22 14.73
C THR A 159 -7.57 29.50 13.96
#